data_AF-A0A7S1RQJ6-F1
#
_entry.id   AF-A0A7S1RQJ6-F1
#
_cell.length_a   1.000
_cell.length_b   1.000
_cell.length_c   1.000
_cell.angle_alpha   90.00
_cell.angle_beta   90.00
_cell.angle_gamma   90.00
#
_symmetry.space_group_name_H-M   'P 1'
#
loop_
_entity.id
_entity.type
_entity.pdbx_description
1 polymer ?
#
loop_
_entity_poly.entity_id
_entity_poly.type
_entity_poly.pdbx_seq_one_letter_code
_entity_poly.pdbx_strand_id
1 'polypeptide(L)'
;MAAALQGLPGAPRGALLRGSDFRPAKATGDGFVAHILATLPAATAQRCQSAPKSEQELVCEFEGHTRQLVAAALAPPSNGPLSYALGWSFARLYRLQPVGEAWLDARGDVLEGEHASPFDPAGPQTEAEVAKENLAALALAAGLLRCGRLHEAVARLEATLRGQCRELVEPWLAEARHTLLVRQAVRAIWARTLCLHNAVGGVVAVPTG
;
A
#
# COMPACT_ATOMS: atom_id res chain seq x y z
N MET A 1 -2.74 -1.50 -33.99
CA MET A 1 -1.29 -1.36 -33.78
C MET A 1 -0.82 -2.51 -32.89
N ALA A 2 -0.21 -3.51 -33.52
CA ALA A 2 0.38 -4.68 -32.87
C ALA A 2 1.90 -4.47 -32.87
N ALA A 3 2.53 -4.56 -31.71
CA ALA A 3 3.98 -4.54 -31.57
C ALA A 3 4.42 -5.83 -30.86
N ALA A 4 5.35 -6.50 -31.53
CA ALA A 4 5.85 -7.84 -31.29
C ALA A 4 6.73 -7.95 -30.03
N LEU A 5 6.72 -9.14 -29.42
CA LEU A 5 7.83 -9.67 -28.65
C LEU A 5 8.12 -11.08 -29.17
N GLN A 6 8.87 -11.13 -30.28
CA GLN A 6 9.60 -12.31 -30.70
C GLN A 6 11.07 -12.07 -30.35
N GLY A 7 11.68 -13.03 -29.64
CA GLY A 7 13.13 -13.18 -29.56
C GLY A 7 13.76 -12.73 -28.25
N LEU A 8 13.94 -13.67 -27.33
CA LEU A 8 15.14 -13.75 -26.50
C LEU A 8 15.32 -15.18 -25.96
N PRO A 9 15.95 -16.07 -26.75
CA PRO A 9 16.52 -17.30 -26.22
C PRO A 9 17.90 -16.98 -25.64
N GLY A 10 18.03 -17.02 -24.30
CA GLY A 10 19.33 -17.04 -23.63
C GLY A 10 19.63 -15.83 -22.75
N ALA A 11 19.12 -15.84 -21.52
CA ALA A 11 19.80 -15.25 -20.37
C ALA A 11 19.21 -15.83 -19.06
N PRO A 12 19.88 -16.78 -18.40
CA PRO A 12 19.64 -17.06 -16.99
C PRO A 12 20.47 -16.10 -16.11
N ARG A 13 19.92 -15.78 -14.93
CA ARG A 13 20.52 -15.08 -13.77
C ARG A 13 20.54 -13.54 -13.79
N GLY A 14 19.70 -12.98 -12.90
CA GLY A 14 20.15 -11.91 -12.00
C GLY A 14 19.49 -10.53 -12.16
N ALA A 15 18.77 -10.27 -13.24
CA ALA A 15 17.99 -9.04 -13.37
C ALA A 15 16.69 -9.19 -12.56
N LEU A 16 16.80 -8.90 -11.26
CA LEU A 16 15.70 -8.74 -10.32
C LEU A 16 14.55 -7.98 -10.98
N LEU A 17 13.44 -8.69 -11.12
CA LEU A 17 12.12 -8.25 -11.52
C LEU A 17 11.72 -6.98 -10.76
N ARG A 18 12.12 -5.81 -11.25
CA ARG A 18 11.65 -4.52 -10.76
C ARG A 18 10.23 -4.37 -11.30
N GLY A 19 9.26 -4.60 -10.42
CA GLY A 19 7.86 -4.93 -10.71
C GLY A 19 6.97 -3.84 -11.33
N SER A 20 7.38 -3.18 -12.41
CA SER A 20 6.56 -2.18 -13.09
C SER A 20 5.75 -2.69 -14.28
N ASP A 21 6.22 -3.70 -15.03
CA ASP A 21 5.61 -4.01 -16.33
C ASP A 21 4.93 -5.38 -16.35
N PHE A 22 3.87 -5.53 -15.55
CA PHE A 22 2.93 -6.65 -15.71
C PHE A 22 2.00 -6.36 -16.90
N ARG A 23 2.54 -6.42 -18.12
CA ARG A 23 1.70 -6.38 -19.31
C ARG A 23 1.05 -7.77 -19.44
N PRO A 24 -0.28 -7.90 -19.41
CA PRO A 24 -0.91 -9.20 -19.62
C PRO A 24 -0.49 -9.68 -21.00
N ALA A 25 0.37 -10.70 -21.06
CA ALA A 25 0.57 -11.45 -22.29
C ALA A 25 -0.82 -11.89 -22.73
N LYS A 26 -1.17 -11.66 -24.01
CA LYS A 26 -2.43 -12.16 -24.56
C LYS A 26 -2.47 -13.66 -24.29
N ALA A 27 -3.24 -14.06 -23.29
CA ALA A 27 -3.38 -15.42 -22.83
C ALA A 27 -4.27 -16.17 -23.83
N THR A 28 -3.81 -16.29 -25.07
CA THR A 28 -4.35 -17.25 -26.02
C THR A 28 -3.85 -18.63 -25.59
N GLY A 29 -4.58 -19.28 -24.66
CA GLY A 29 -4.56 -20.74 -24.54
C GLY A 29 -4.13 -21.37 -23.21
N ASP A 30 -3.76 -20.63 -22.16
CA ASP A 30 -3.39 -21.27 -20.89
C ASP A 30 -4.63 -21.72 -20.10
N GLY A 31 -5.04 -22.98 -20.28
CA GLY A 31 -6.13 -23.61 -19.52
C GLY A 31 -5.95 -23.51 -17.99
N PHE A 32 -4.71 -23.39 -17.53
CA PHE A 32 -4.38 -23.15 -16.13
C PHE A 32 -4.84 -21.77 -15.63
N VAL A 33 -4.61 -20.70 -16.40
CA VAL A 33 -5.06 -19.34 -16.02
C VAL A 33 -6.58 -19.28 -16.02
N ALA A 34 -7.24 -19.90 -17.00
CA ALA A 34 -8.69 -20.01 -17.03
C ALA A 34 -9.24 -20.76 -15.80
N HIS A 35 -8.58 -21.85 -15.38
CA HIS A 35 -8.96 -22.60 -14.19
C HIS A 35 -8.76 -21.80 -12.89
N ILE A 36 -7.65 -21.06 -12.75
CA ILE A 36 -7.46 -20.15 -11.61
C ILE A 36 -8.55 -19.08 -11.60
N LEU A 37 -8.85 -18.44 -12.73
CA LEU A 37 -9.89 -17.41 -12.78
C LEU A 37 -11.28 -17.97 -12.46
N ALA A 38 -11.56 -19.21 -12.88
CA ALA A 38 -12.82 -19.90 -12.58
C ALA A 38 -12.98 -20.31 -11.11
N THR A 39 -11.87 -20.47 -10.37
CA THR A 39 -11.88 -20.82 -8.94
C THR A 39 -11.91 -19.60 -8.02
N LEU A 40 -11.68 -18.40 -8.56
CA LEU A 40 -11.80 -17.16 -7.80
C LEU A 40 -13.28 -16.82 -7.55
N PRO A 41 -13.63 -16.27 -6.36
CA PRO A 41 -14.95 -15.73 -6.12
C PRO A 41 -15.32 -14.70 -7.20
N ALA A 42 -16.60 -14.69 -7.62
CA ALA A 42 -17.07 -13.81 -8.69
C ALA A 42 -16.74 -12.33 -8.45
N ALA A 43 -16.80 -11.87 -7.20
CA ALA A 43 -16.42 -10.51 -6.81
C ALA A 43 -14.93 -10.21 -7.10
N THR A 44 -14.04 -11.17 -6.87
CA THR A 44 -12.61 -11.07 -7.18
C THR A 44 -12.39 -11.11 -8.69
N ALA A 45 -13.07 -12.02 -9.39
CA ALA A 45 -12.99 -12.13 -10.85
C ALA A 45 -13.43 -10.83 -11.55
N GLN A 46 -14.48 -10.17 -11.06
CA GLN A 46 -14.95 -8.89 -11.57
C GLN A 46 -13.92 -7.77 -11.37
N ARG A 47 -13.25 -7.72 -10.21
CA ARG A 47 -12.17 -6.75 -9.94
C ARG A 47 -10.91 -7.02 -10.77
N CYS A 48 -10.62 -8.28 -11.07
CA CYS A 48 -9.52 -8.68 -11.94
C CYS A 48 -9.74 -8.31 -13.43
N GLN A 49 -10.94 -7.84 -13.83
CA GLN A 49 -11.18 -7.39 -15.21
C GLN A 49 -10.42 -6.10 -15.52
N SER A 50 -10.23 -5.24 -14.53
CA SER A 50 -9.27 -4.13 -14.60
C SER A 50 -7.88 -4.62 -14.26
N ALA A 51 -6.87 -4.14 -15.00
CA ALA A 51 -5.49 -4.36 -14.61
C ALA A 51 -5.28 -3.81 -13.18
N PRO A 52 -4.66 -4.58 -12.26
CA PRO A 52 -4.40 -4.10 -10.92
C PRO A 52 -3.52 -2.84 -11.00
N LYS A 53 -3.81 -1.85 -10.17
CA LYS A 53 -3.06 -0.59 -10.16
C LYS A 53 -1.58 -0.85 -9.90
N SER A 54 -0.74 -0.02 -10.52
CA SER A 54 0.68 -0.03 -10.19
C SER A 54 0.90 0.51 -8.76
N GLU A 55 2.06 0.19 -8.17
CA GLU A 55 2.42 0.72 -6.85
C GLU A 55 2.51 2.24 -6.87
N GLN A 56 3.05 2.76 -7.97
CA GLN A 56 3.19 4.18 -8.19
C GLN A 56 1.84 4.87 -8.34
N GLU A 57 0.87 4.23 -9.02
CA GLU A 57 -0.51 4.74 -9.07
C GLU A 57 -1.14 4.80 -7.68
N LEU A 58 -0.99 3.76 -6.86
CA LEU A 58 -1.50 3.75 -5.49
C LEU A 58 -0.85 4.85 -4.63
N VAL A 59 0.46 5.08 -4.80
CA VAL A 59 1.19 6.16 -4.11
C VAL A 59 0.68 7.53 -4.57
N CYS A 60 0.55 7.77 -5.87
CA CYS A 60 0.02 9.02 -6.41
C CYS A 60 -1.41 9.29 -5.92
N GLU A 61 -2.27 8.26 -5.87
CA GLU A 61 -3.61 8.37 -5.32
C GLU A 61 -3.59 8.70 -3.83
N PHE A 62 -2.72 8.05 -3.05
CA PHE A 62 -2.57 8.38 -1.64
C PHE A 62 -2.13 9.84 -1.42
N GLU A 63 -1.15 10.31 -2.20
CA GLU A 63 -0.70 11.71 -2.16
C GLU A 63 -1.84 12.68 -2.49
N GLY A 64 -2.71 12.32 -3.45
CA GLY A 64 -3.94 13.05 -3.75
C GLY A 64 -4.90 13.13 -2.56
N HIS A 65 -5.08 12.04 -1.82
CA HIS A 65 -5.95 11.98 -0.64
C HIS A 65 -5.33 12.61 0.61
N THR A 66 -4.01 12.73 0.68
CA THR A 66 -3.29 13.13 1.90
C THR A 66 -3.79 14.47 2.45
N ARG A 67 -4.05 15.46 1.58
CA ARG A 67 -4.57 16.77 2.03
C ARG A 67 -5.96 16.67 2.66
N GLN A 68 -6.82 15.82 2.09
CA GLN A 68 -8.16 15.58 2.61
C GLN A 68 -8.11 14.86 3.96
N LEU A 69 -7.20 13.90 4.12
CA LEU A 69 -7.00 13.17 5.38
C LEU A 69 -6.45 14.08 6.49
N VAL A 70 -5.49 14.95 6.17
CA VAL A 70 -4.99 15.96 7.12
C VAL A 70 -6.10 16.94 7.50
N ALA A 71 -6.90 17.40 6.53
CA ALA A 71 -8.03 18.29 6.81
C ALA A 71 -9.07 17.62 7.71
N ALA A 72 -9.36 16.34 7.49
CA ALA A 72 -10.27 15.55 8.33
C ALA A 72 -9.72 15.31 9.74
N ALA A 73 -8.40 15.10 9.88
CA ALA A 73 -7.77 14.94 11.19
C ALA A 73 -7.80 16.25 12.02
N LEU A 74 -7.75 17.41 11.36
CA LEU A 74 -7.74 18.73 11.99
C LEU A 74 -9.13 19.36 12.10
N ALA A 75 -10.16 18.75 11.52
CA ALA A 75 -11.52 19.25 11.61
C ALA A 75 -11.99 19.12 13.07
N PRO A 76 -12.52 20.20 13.68
CA PRO A 76 -13.17 20.09 14.97
C PRO A 76 -14.37 19.12 14.87
N PRO A 77 -14.78 18.48 15.97
CA PRO A 77 -15.84 17.45 16.00
C PRO A 77 -17.23 17.94 15.60
N SER A 78 -17.37 19.23 15.26
CA SER A 78 -18.61 19.73 14.73
C SER A 78 -18.81 19.20 13.31
N ASN A 79 -19.90 18.47 13.09
CA ASN A 79 -20.28 17.88 11.79
C ASN A 79 -20.76 18.94 10.76
N GLY A 80 -20.21 20.15 10.79
CA GLY A 80 -20.62 21.26 9.94
C GLY A 80 -19.63 21.56 8.81
N PRO A 81 -20.07 22.14 7.68
CA PRO A 81 -19.17 22.52 6.59
C PRO A 81 -18.08 23.53 7.01
N LEU A 82 -18.31 24.30 8.08
CA LEU A 82 -17.34 25.23 8.66
C LEU A 82 -16.13 24.52 9.29
N SER A 83 -16.33 23.37 9.95
CA SER A 83 -15.22 22.60 10.55
C SER A 83 -14.25 22.11 9.49
N TYR A 84 -14.81 21.65 8.36
CA TYR A 84 -14.03 21.20 7.22
C TYR A 84 -13.26 22.36 6.57
N ALA A 85 -13.86 23.53 6.41
CA ALA A 85 -13.19 24.72 5.88
C ALA A 85 -12.00 25.18 6.75
N LEU A 86 -12.16 25.10 8.08
CA LEU A 86 -11.07 25.35 9.04
C LEU A 86 -9.98 24.28 8.90
N GLY A 87 -10.34 22.99 8.86
CA GLY A 87 -9.42 21.89 8.65
C GLY A 87 -8.59 22.05 7.37
N TRP A 88 -9.19 22.48 6.27
CA TRP A 88 -8.49 22.80 5.02
C TRP A 88 -7.51 23.97 5.14
N SER A 89 -7.89 25.00 5.90
CA SER A 89 -7.03 26.15 6.14
C SER A 89 -5.79 25.74 6.94
N PHE A 90 -5.95 24.92 7.98
CA PHE A 90 -4.84 24.36 8.73
C PHE A 90 -4.01 23.34 7.93
N ALA A 91 -4.66 22.50 7.10
CA ALA A 91 -3.96 21.54 6.24
C ALA A 91 -3.04 22.23 5.22
N ARG A 92 -3.35 23.47 4.79
CA ARG A 92 -2.45 24.26 3.93
C ARG A 92 -1.20 24.73 4.67
N LEU A 93 -1.32 25.00 5.98
CA LEU A 93 -0.20 25.39 6.83
C LEU A 93 0.64 24.17 7.23
N TYR A 94 0.01 23.00 7.32
CA TYR A 94 0.66 21.75 7.69
C TYR A 94 1.39 21.12 6.50
N ARG A 95 2.72 21.25 6.46
CA ARG A 95 3.55 20.47 5.54
C ARG A 95 3.96 19.17 6.21
N LEU A 96 3.50 18.05 5.66
CA LEU A 96 4.03 16.73 5.99
C LEU A 96 5.48 16.64 5.50
N GLN A 97 6.42 17.06 6.32
CA GLN A 97 7.82 16.79 6.08
C GLN A 97 8.08 15.30 6.26
N PRO A 98 8.88 14.67 5.38
CA PRO A 98 9.32 13.30 5.58
C PRO A 98 10.02 13.21 6.93
N VAL A 99 9.53 12.32 7.79
CA VAL A 99 10.22 11.92 9.01
C VAL A 99 11.53 11.25 8.57
N GLY A 100 12.63 12.01 8.63
CA GLY A 100 13.94 11.58 8.12
C GLY A 100 15.00 12.68 8.16
N GLU A 101 14.62 13.95 7.95
CA GLU A 101 15.59 15.08 7.99
C GLU A 101 15.13 16.28 8.82
N ALA A 102 13.85 16.36 9.18
CA ALA A 102 13.36 17.36 10.10
C ALA A 102 12.63 16.62 11.21
N TRP A 103 13.29 16.52 12.37
CA TRP A 103 12.57 16.42 13.62
C TRP A 103 11.61 17.61 13.61
N LEU A 104 10.31 17.31 13.56
CA LEU A 104 9.35 18.28 14.03
C LEU A 104 9.78 18.61 15.47
N ASP A 105 10.35 19.80 15.65
CA ASP A 105 10.37 20.57 16.90
C ASP A 105 8.93 20.89 17.38
N ALA A 106 7.95 20.03 17.04
CA ALA A 106 6.77 19.76 17.82
C ALA A 106 7.05 18.73 18.93
N ARG A 107 8.32 18.43 19.23
CA ARG A 107 8.76 18.61 20.61
C ARG A 107 8.67 20.11 20.93
N GLY A 108 7.45 20.60 21.13
CA GLY A 108 7.32 21.48 22.28
C GLY A 108 7.93 20.69 23.43
N ASP A 109 8.80 21.32 24.22
CA ASP A 109 9.35 20.78 25.46
C ASP A 109 8.21 20.30 26.36
N VAL A 110 7.60 19.17 26.03
CA VAL A 110 7.09 18.21 26.97
C VAL A 110 8.37 17.70 27.58
N LEU A 111 8.82 18.49 28.57
CA LEU A 111 9.68 18.07 29.65
C LEU A 111 9.59 16.56 29.73
N GLU A 112 10.71 15.88 29.46
CA GLU A 112 10.96 14.49 29.88
C GLU A 112 10.98 14.42 31.42
N GLY A 113 10.01 15.05 32.07
CA GLY A 113 9.58 14.73 33.41
C GLY A 113 8.91 13.38 33.29
N GLU A 114 9.65 12.36 33.69
CA GLU A 114 9.26 11.00 34.08
C GLU A 114 8.12 10.92 35.10
N HIS A 115 7.18 11.86 35.08
CA HIS A 115 5.88 11.69 35.71
C HIS A 115 5.07 10.86 34.73
N ALA A 116 5.28 9.53 34.80
CA ALA A 116 4.26 8.56 34.46
C ALA A 116 3.00 8.98 35.23
N SER A 117 2.20 9.82 34.60
CA SER A 117 0.88 10.14 35.09
C SER A 117 0.16 8.81 35.18
N PRO A 118 -0.34 8.40 36.37
CA PRO A 118 -1.10 7.17 36.54
C PRO A 118 -2.50 7.35 35.93
N PHE A 119 -2.53 7.75 34.66
CA PHE A 119 -3.73 7.80 33.85
C PHE A 119 -4.03 6.38 33.42
N ASP A 120 -5.13 5.86 33.96
CA ASP A 120 -5.77 4.65 33.49
C ASP A 120 -5.83 4.68 31.95
N PRO A 121 -5.28 3.68 31.24
CA PRO A 121 -5.43 3.56 29.79
C PRO A 121 -6.90 3.32 29.36
N ALA A 122 -7.83 3.27 30.32
CA ALA A 122 -9.26 3.15 30.13
C ALA A 122 -10.00 4.52 30.07
N GLY A 123 -9.30 5.65 30.23
CA GLY A 123 -9.90 6.96 30.04
C GLY A 123 -10.39 7.17 28.60
N PRO A 124 -11.50 7.90 28.38
CA PRO A 124 -11.94 8.25 27.04
C PRO A 124 -10.86 9.11 26.36
N GLN A 125 -10.24 8.57 25.29
CA GLN A 125 -9.29 9.33 24.49
C GLN A 125 -9.93 10.64 24.02
N THR A 126 -9.21 11.74 24.20
CA THR A 126 -9.67 13.04 23.72
C THR A 126 -9.58 13.10 22.21
N GLU A 127 -10.47 13.84 21.56
CA GLU A 127 -10.44 14.00 20.10
C GLU A 127 -9.14 14.62 19.60
N ALA A 128 -8.51 15.48 20.41
CA ALA A 128 -7.20 16.06 20.13
C ALA A 128 -6.09 14.98 20.10
N GLU A 129 -6.16 13.98 20.98
CA GLU A 129 -5.24 12.83 20.95
C GLU A 129 -5.47 11.98 19.71
N VAL A 130 -6.72 11.70 19.36
CA VAL A 130 -7.07 10.95 18.12
C VAL A 130 -6.58 11.69 16.87
N ALA A 131 -6.75 13.02 16.81
CA ALA A 131 -6.23 13.86 15.73
C ALA A 131 -4.70 13.76 15.63
N LYS A 132 -3.99 13.85 16.77
CA LYS A 132 -2.54 13.74 16.84
C LYS A 132 -2.05 12.35 16.39
N GLU A 133 -2.70 11.28 16.84
CA GLU A 133 -2.40 9.90 16.42
C GLU A 133 -2.61 9.72 14.91
N ASN A 134 -3.72 10.23 14.38
CA ASN A 134 -4.03 10.17 12.95
C ASN A 134 -2.97 10.92 12.12
N LEU A 135 -2.58 12.13 12.50
CA LEU A 135 -1.54 12.89 11.80
C LEU A 135 -0.18 12.19 11.84
N ALA A 136 0.21 11.63 12.99
CA ALA A 136 1.43 10.87 13.13
C ALA A 136 1.42 9.61 12.24
N ALA A 137 0.29 8.92 12.17
CA ALA A 137 0.10 7.77 11.29
C ALA A 137 0.25 8.14 9.80
N LEU A 138 -0.38 9.24 9.37
CA LEU A 138 -0.29 9.73 7.99
C LEU A 138 1.15 10.13 7.62
N ALA A 139 1.87 10.81 8.53
CA ALA A 139 3.26 11.19 8.30
C ALA A 139 4.18 9.97 8.15
N LEU A 140 4.03 8.97 9.02
CA LEU A 140 4.79 7.72 8.93
C LEU A 140 4.46 6.94 7.64
N ALA A 141 3.18 6.83 7.29
CA ALA A 141 2.75 6.15 6.07
C ALA A 141 3.31 6.85 4.82
N ALA A 142 3.28 8.18 4.77
CA ALA A 142 3.89 8.95 3.68
C ALA A 142 5.40 8.68 3.54
N GLY A 143 6.13 8.57 4.66
CA GLY A 143 7.53 8.17 4.67
C GLY A 143 7.75 6.76 4.12
N LEU A 144 6.95 5.80 4.56
CA LEU A 144 7.01 4.40 4.09
C LEU A 144 6.72 4.29 2.58
N LEU A 145 5.74 5.04 2.08
CA LEU A 145 5.39 5.05 0.65
C LEU A 145 6.53 5.59 -0.22
N ARG A 146 7.22 6.65 0.21
CA ARG A 146 8.40 7.18 -0.50
C ARG A 146 9.55 6.19 -0.55
N CYS A 147 9.67 5.34 0.47
CA CYS A 147 10.66 4.26 0.53
C CYS A 147 10.24 2.99 -0.24
N GLY A 148 9.10 2.99 -0.94
CA GLY A 148 8.59 1.80 -1.64
C GLY A 148 8.13 0.69 -0.70
N ARG A 149 7.74 1.03 0.54
CA ARG A 149 7.25 0.08 1.57
C ARG A 149 5.72 0.14 1.67
N LEU A 150 5.02 -0.03 0.54
CA LEU A 150 3.55 0.06 0.46
C LEU A 150 2.85 -0.85 1.47
N HIS A 151 3.30 -2.10 1.61
CA HIS A 151 2.69 -3.07 2.52
C HIS A 151 2.68 -2.59 3.97
N GLU A 152 3.78 -2.00 4.43
CA GLU A 152 3.88 -1.50 5.79
C GLU A 152 3.09 -0.20 5.99
N ALA A 153 3.05 0.66 4.97
CA ALA A 153 2.22 1.86 5.02
C ALA A 153 0.73 1.51 5.19
N VAL A 154 0.23 0.54 4.41
CA VAL A 154 -1.15 0.05 4.49
C VAL A 154 -1.43 -0.55 5.87
N ALA A 155 -0.57 -1.46 6.34
CA ALA A 155 -0.73 -2.09 7.66
C ALA A 155 -0.72 -1.05 8.80
N ARG A 156 0.14 -0.02 8.70
CA ARG A 156 0.20 1.06 9.69
C ARG A 156 -1.10 1.85 9.70
N LEU A 157 -1.56 2.33 8.55
CA LEU A 157 -2.79 3.12 8.42
C LEU A 157 -4.00 2.36 8.98
N GLU A 158 -4.11 1.06 8.72
CA GLU A 158 -5.20 0.20 9.22
C GLU A 158 -5.21 0.05 10.74
N ALA A 159 -4.03 -0.07 11.34
CA ALA A 159 -3.89 -0.25 12.77
C ALA A 159 -4.14 1.05 13.55
N THR A 160 -3.79 2.20 12.96
CA THR A 160 -3.74 3.47 13.70
C THR A 160 -4.84 4.45 13.35
N LEU A 161 -5.34 4.48 12.10
CA LEU A 161 -6.35 5.47 11.73
C LEU A 161 -7.69 5.17 12.40
N ARG A 162 -8.31 6.23 12.92
CA ARG A 162 -9.61 6.18 13.60
C ARG A 162 -10.55 7.25 13.09
N GLY A 163 -11.85 7.05 13.35
CA GLY A 163 -12.91 8.00 13.02
C GLY A 163 -12.99 8.34 11.54
N GLN A 164 -13.28 9.60 11.22
CA GLN A 164 -13.50 10.09 9.87
C GLN A 164 -12.28 9.89 8.94
N CYS A 165 -11.05 9.95 9.46
CA CYS A 165 -9.86 9.68 8.66
C CYS A 165 -9.85 8.24 8.12
N ARG A 166 -10.29 7.28 8.94
CA ARG A 166 -10.40 5.87 8.54
C ARG A 166 -11.46 5.68 7.46
N GLU A 167 -12.63 6.27 7.65
CA GLU A 167 -13.73 6.18 6.68
C GLU A 167 -13.35 6.73 5.31
N LEU A 168 -12.65 7.87 5.28
CA LEU A 168 -12.21 8.51 4.04
C LEU A 168 -11.14 7.71 3.29
N VAL A 169 -10.25 7.03 4.01
CA VAL A 169 -9.16 6.27 3.40
C VAL A 169 -9.56 4.81 3.08
N GLU A 170 -10.65 4.30 3.64
CA GLU A 170 -11.05 2.89 3.50
C GLU A 170 -11.16 2.42 2.04
N PRO A 171 -11.73 3.19 1.09
CA PRO A 171 -11.77 2.77 -0.31
C PRO A 171 -10.37 2.58 -0.90
N TRP A 172 -9.43 3.47 -0.58
CA TRP A 172 -8.03 3.37 -1.00
C TRP A 172 -7.33 2.17 -0.33
N LEU A 173 -7.57 1.95 0.97
CA LEU A 173 -7.01 0.79 1.68
C LEU A 173 -7.48 -0.53 1.08
N ALA A 174 -8.78 -0.64 0.76
CA ALA A 174 -9.34 -1.84 0.15
C ALA A 174 -8.70 -2.13 -1.22
N GLU A 175 -8.47 -1.10 -2.03
CA GLU A 175 -7.80 -1.21 -3.34
C GLU A 175 -6.32 -1.59 -3.19
N ALA A 176 -5.62 -0.97 -2.24
CA ALA A 176 -4.22 -1.26 -1.96
C ALA A 176 -4.03 -2.70 -1.45
N ARG A 177 -4.88 -3.17 -0.52
CA ARG A 177 -4.91 -4.57 -0.05
C ARG A 177 -5.10 -5.53 -1.22
N HIS A 178 -6.10 -5.28 -2.05
CA HIS A 178 -6.40 -6.14 -3.19
C HIS A 178 -5.21 -6.23 -4.15
N THR A 179 -4.61 -5.09 -4.48
CA THR A 179 -3.42 -5.03 -5.34
C THR A 179 -2.24 -5.80 -4.75
N LEU A 180 -1.98 -5.66 -3.45
CA LEU A 180 -0.92 -6.40 -2.75
C LEU A 180 -1.15 -7.91 -2.80
N LEU A 181 -2.37 -8.37 -2.55
CA LEU A 181 -2.73 -9.79 -2.61
C LEU A 181 -2.55 -10.37 -4.02
N VAL A 182 -3.01 -9.67 -5.06
CA VAL A 182 -2.83 -10.10 -6.46
C VAL A 182 -1.34 -10.25 -6.79
N ARG A 183 -0.52 -9.26 -6.40
CA ARG A 183 0.94 -9.31 -6.61
C ARG A 183 1.60 -10.47 -5.88
N GLN A 184 1.20 -10.75 -4.63
CA GLN A 184 1.70 -11.89 -3.87
C GLN A 184 1.30 -13.22 -4.55
N ALA A 185 0.06 -13.36 -4.99
CA ALA A 185 -0.41 -14.55 -5.71
C ALA A 185 0.38 -14.77 -7.01
N VAL A 186 0.58 -13.72 -7.80
CA VAL A 186 1.39 -13.78 -9.03
C VAL A 186 2.82 -14.24 -8.72
N ARG A 187 3.46 -13.67 -7.69
CA ARG A 187 4.82 -14.07 -7.28
C ARG A 187 4.88 -15.53 -6.85
N ALA A 188 3.87 -16.02 -6.13
CA ALA A 188 3.80 -17.41 -5.70
C ALA A 188 3.64 -18.38 -6.90
N ILE A 189 2.78 -18.03 -7.87
CA ILE A 189 2.62 -18.81 -9.10
C ILE A 189 3.93 -18.85 -9.88
N TRP A 190 4.60 -17.71 -10.05
CA TRP A 190 5.90 -17.62 -10.71
C TRP A 190 6.99 -18.44 -10.02
N ALA A 191 7.06 -18.39 -8.68
CA ALA A 191 8.01 -19.21 -7.94
C ALA A 191 7.76 -20.70 -8.19
N ARG A 192 6.49 -21.12 -8.20
CA ARG A 192 6.10 -22.51 -8.46
C ARG A 192 6.45 -22.95 -9.88
N THR A 193 6.20 -22.14 -10.90
CA THR A 193 6.52 -22.49 -12.30
C THR A 193 8.02 -22.64 -12.50
N LEU A 194 8.83 -21.78 -11.88
CA LEU A 194 10.30 -21.88 -11.89
C LEU A 194 10.77 -23.18 -11.21
N CYS A 195 10.21 -23.54 -10.06
CA CYS A 195 10.54 -24.80 -9.39
C CYS A 195 10.19 -26.03 -10.24
N LEU A 196 9.04 -26.04 -10.91
CA LEU A 196 8.63 -27.13 -11.79
C LEU A 196 9.56 -27.24 -13.02
N HIS A 197 9.93 -26.12 -13.63
CA HIS A 197 10.83 -26.11 -14.78
C HIS A 197 12.23 -26.66 -14.42
N ASN A 198 12.77 -26.26 -13.26
CA ASN A 198 14.06 -26.76 -12.78
C ASN A 198 14.03 -28.24 -12.41
N ALA A 199 12.91 -28.75 -11.89
CA ALA A 199 12.76 -30.17 -11.57
C ALA A 199 12.74 -31.05 -12.84
N VAL A 200 12.12 -30.58 -13.93
CA VAL A 200 12.04 -31.33 -15.19
C VAL A 200 13.37 -31.29 -15.96
N GLY A 201 14.10 -30.17 -15.91
CA GLY A 201 15.40 -30.03 -16.60
C GLY A 201 16.58 -30.77 -15.95
N GLY A 202 16.47 -31.16 -14.67
CA GLY A 202 17.56 -31.78 -13.91
C GLY A 202 17.77 -33.29 -14.14
N VAL A 203 16.94 -33.95 -14.95
CA VAL A 203 16.96 -35.43 -15.13
C VAL A 203 17.67 -35.87 -16.43
N VAL A 204 18.35 -34.96 -17.14
CA VAL A 204 19.23 -35.37 -18.25
C VAL A 204 20.58 -35.81 -17.66
N ALA A 205 20.60 -37.01 -17.07
CA ALA A 205 21.83 -37.73 -16.82
C ALA A 205 22.49 -38.03 -18.17
N VAL A 206 23.57 -37.32 -18.49
CA VAL A 206 24.42 -37.64 -19.63
C VAL A 206 25.04 -39.01 -19.33
N PRO A 207 24.79 -40.05 -20.14
CA PRO A 207 25.47 -41.32 -19.96
C PRO A 207 26.95 -41.10 -20.27
N THR A 208 27.79 -41.22 -19.25
CA THR A 208 29.24 -41.37 -19.42
C THR A 208 29.49 -42.77 -19.95
N GLY A 209 29.76 -42.85 -21.26
CA GLY A 209 30.39 -44.02 -21.87
C GLY A 209 31.86 -44.13 -21.50
#